data_AF-Q7Q4N5-F1
#
_entry.id   AF-Q7Q4N5-F1
#
_cell.length_a   1.000
_cell.length_b   1.000
_cell.length_c   1.000
_cell.angle_alpha   90.00
_cell.angle_beta   90.00
_cell.angle_gamma   90.00
#
_symmetry.space_group_name_H-M   'P 1'
#
loop_
_entity.id
_entity.type
_entity.pdbx_description
1 polymer ?
#
loop_
_entity_poly.entity_id
_entity_poly.type
_entity_poly.pdbx_seq_one_letter_code
_entity_poly.pdbx_strand_id
1 'polypeptide(L)'
;MQLNAVARLFYSPRLLLSTRQPGSLSSVPSCGLHATATLNDAGTATKSVPEKPKRPMNTYIRFAQSIRSSLASANPQASPTDISKLAAVKWQSLDQATKAKLEEEYKREQAVWLQKNAKYLSQLTDAQKAEIKLERQQRNEGKVKREQKRMLKELGRPKRPMNAYLRFCAQNKPAPGLSKEDNKMQMKNLGMQWKRLPEGERERYTKEAEAEMKRYQEEMKVWEDKMLAAENVIAVRKKNVLLPPSPASVKAKKGGIPVVDSAPVAKPKKPTSAARP
;
A
#
# COMPACT_ATOMS: atom_id res chain seq x y z
N MET A 1 41.32 46.50 19.28
CA MET A 1 40.62 45.49 18.47
C MET A 1 39.34 46.11 17.92
N GLN A 2 39.23 46.07 16.59
CA GLN A 2 38.06 46.13 15.69
C GLN A 2 36.98 47.23 15.82
N LEU A 3 36.68 47.74 14.62
CA LEU A 3 35.96 48.95 14.24
C LEU A 3 34.46 48.72 13.97
N ASN A 4 33.66 49.74 14.32
CA ASN A 4 32.62 50.45 13.56
C ASN A 4 31.43 49.79 12.81
N ALA A 5 30.32 50.54 12.92
CA ALA A 5 29.22 50.80 11.96
C ALA A 5 28.04 49.80 11.95
N VAL A 6 26.91 50.12 12.59
CA VAL A 6 25.78 50.97 12.11
C VAL A 6 25.14 50.41 10.83
N ALA A 7 24.08 49.63 11.03
CA ALA A 7 23.22 49.11 9.98
C ALA A 7 22.23 50.19 9.50
N ARG A 8 22.33 50.57 8.22
CA ARG A 8 21.38 51.45 7.53
C ARG A 8 20.31 50.65 6.80
N LEU A 9 19.13 51.27 6.82
CA LEU A 9 17.85 50.92 6.23
C LEU A 9 17.84 50.96 4.69
N PHE A 10 17.15 50.00 4.08
CA PHE A 10 16.44 50.06 2.78
C PHE A 10 15.32 49.00 2.91
N TYR A 11 14.00 49.22 2.91
CA TYR A 11 13.08 50.14 2.22
C TYR A 11 13.31 50.22 0.71
N SER A 12 12.71 49.30 -0.05
CA SER A 12 11.49 49.60 -0.84
C SER A 12 11.07 48.44 -1.78
N PRO A 13 9.81 48.45 -2.25
CA PRO A 13 9.09 47.29 -2.77
C PRO A 13 9.24 47.13 -4.29
N ARG A 14 9.31 45.89 -4.78
CA ARG A 14 9.28 45.59 -6.21
C ARG A 14 7.85 45.27 -6.64
N LEU A 15 7.14 46.30 -7.09
CA LEU A 15 5.91 46.18 -7.88
C LEU A 15 6.27 45.60 -9.25
N LEU A 16 5.65 44.48 -9.62
CA LEU A 16 5.52 44.07 -11.01
C LEU A 16 4.03 44.02 -11.34
N LEU A 17 3.59 45.05 -12.05
CA LEU A 17 2.35 45.07 -12.81
C LEU A 17 2.41 43.92 -13.85
N SER A 18 1.47 42.99 -13.77
CA SER A 18 1.16 42.10 -14.89
C SER A 18 -0.31 42.30 -15.26
N THR A 19 -0.50 43.02 -16.36
CA THR A 19 -1.77 43.19 -17.06
C THR A 19 -2.26 41.82 -17.55
N ARG A 20 -3.44 41.39 -17.09
CA ARG A 20 -4.20 40.31 -17.72
C ARG A 20 -5.59 40.83 -18.09
N GLN A 21 -5.78 41.03 -19.39
CA GLN A 21 -7.07 41.33 -20.02
C GLN A 21 -8.05 40.14 -19.87
N PRO A 22 -9.37 40.39 -19.93
CA PRO A 22 -10.40 39.39 -19.64
C PRO A 22 -10.74 38.58 -20.89
N GLY A 23 -10.43 37.28 -20.85
CA GLY A 23 -10.88 36.31 -21.84
C GLY A 23 -12.06 35.52 -21.30
N SER A 24 -13.26 35.86 -21.77
CA SER A 24 -14.48 35.06 -21.66
C SER A 24 -14.32 33.76 -22.45
N LEU A 25 -14.31 32.60 -21.79
CA LEU A 25 -14.89 31.37 -22.32
C LEU A 25 -15.40 30.50 -21.17
N SER A 26 -16.71 30.32 -21.18
CA SER A 26 -17.49 29.33 -20.47
C SER A 26 -16.90 27.92 -20.64
N SER A 27 -16.53 27.27 -19.54
CA SER A 27 -16.63 25.81 -19.42
C SER A 27 -16.48 25.44 -17.94
N VAL A 28 -17.57 24.95 -17.38
CA VAL A 28 -17.71 24.53 -15.99
C VAL A 28 -16.97 23.20 -15.81
N PRO A 29 -15.95 23.07 -14.94
CA PRO A 29 -15.55 21.76 -14.45
C PRO A 29 -16.39 21.46 -13.21
N SER A 30 -17.43 20.65 -13.42
CA SER A 30 -18.14 19.94 -12.36
C SER A 30 -17.13 19.13 -11.53
N CYS A 31 -16.67 19.70 -10.42
CA CYS A 31 -15.92 19.00 -9.39
C CYS A 31 -16.91 18.28 -8.47
N GLY A 32 -17.36 17.12 -8.92
CA GLY A 32 -17.99 16.13 -8.05
C GLY A 32 -16.94 15.44 -7.18
N LEU A 33 -16.83 15.83 -5.91
CA LEU A 33 -16.21 15.02 -4.87
C LEU A 33 -17.09 15.01 -3.61
N HIS A 34 -17.99 14.03 -3.63
CA HIS A 34 -18.61 13.32 -2.51
C HIS A 34 -19.43 14.12 -1.50
N ALA A 35 -20.66 14.42 -1.91
CA ALA A 35 -21.80 14.20 -1.03
C ALA A 35 -21.74 12.75 -0.54
N THR A 36 -21.78 12.53 0.78
CA THR A 36 -22.12 11.23 1.36
C THR A 36 -23.61 11.01 1.12
N ALA A 37 -23.98 10.81 -0.14
CA ALA A 37 -25.19 10.07 -0.45
C ALA A 37 -24.99 8.69 0.16
N THR A 38 -25.86 8.35 1.11
CA THR A 38 -26.17 6.97 1.45
C THR A 38 -26.56 6.26 0.17
N LEU A 39 -25.57 5.70 -0.53
CA LEU A 39 -25.78 4.63 -1.47
C LEU A 39 -26.25 3.45 -0.63
N ASN A 40 -27.57 3.34 -0.52
CA ASN A 40 -28.19 2.03 -0.44
C ASN A 40 -27.73 1.31 -1.70
N ASP A 41 -26.70 0.48 -1.53
CA ASP A 41 -26.26 -0.51 -2.51
C ASP A 41 -27.39 -1.54 -2.62
N ALA A 42 -28.39 -1.20 -3.43
CA ALA A 42 -29.39 -2.12 -3.91
C ALA A 42 -28.71 -3.01 -4.95
N GLY A 43 -28.19 -4.15 -4.49
CA GLY A 43 -27.85 -5.25 -5.40
C GLY A 43 -26.51 -5.95 -5.16
N THR A 44 -26.23 -6.44 -3.94
CA THR A 44 -25.40 -7.64 -3.80
C THR A 44 -25.83 -8.47 -2.59
N ALA A 45 -26.36 -9.67 -2.90
CA ALA A 45 -26.56 -10.84 -2.03
C ALA A 45 -27.40 -10.63 -0.77
N THR A 46 -28.27 -11.59 -0.49
CA THR A 46 -28.92 -11.75 0.82
C THR A 46 -27.84 -11.78 1.91
N LYS A 47 -27.56 -10.64 2.55
CA LYS A 47 -26.66 -10.60 3.70
C LYS A 47 -27.36 -11.37 4.81
N SER A 48 -26.92 -12.61 5.00
CA SER A 48 -27.32 -13.49 6.10
C SER A 48 -27.15 -12.82 7.46
N VAL A 49 -26.28 -11.82 7.54
CA VAL A 49 -25.96 -11.04 8.74
C VAL A 49 -26.69 -9.68 8.72
N PRO A 50 -27.48 -9.33 9.76
CA PRO A 50 -28.08 -8.01 9.87
C PRO A 50 -27.02 -6.88 9.85
N GLU A 51 -27.37 -5.68 9.37
CA GLU A 51 -26.42 -4.56 9.32
C GLU A 51 -26.11 -4.05 10.73
N LYS A 52 -24.81 -3.92 11.04
CA LYS A 52 -24.34 -3.40 12.31
C LYS A 52 -24.67 -1.90 12.47
N PRO A 53 -25.32 -1.49 13.57
CA PRO A 53 -25.57 -0.07 13.85
C PRO A 53 -24.27 0.75 13.89
N LYS A 54 -24.19 1.81 13.08
CA LYS A 54 -23.04 2.74 13.03
C LYS A 54 -23.00 3.61 14.29
N ARG A 55 -21.80 3.83 14.82
CA ARG A 55 -21.58 4.71 15.98
C ARG A 55 -21.96 6.14 15.62
N PRO A 56 -22.55 6.91 16.55
CA PRO A 56 -22.82 8.33 16.32
C PRO A 56 -21.52 9.10 16.19
N MET A 57 -21.56 10.17 15.42
CA MET A 57 -20.40 11.03 15.17
C MET A 57 -20.08 11.82 16.43
N ASN A 58 -18.81 11.85 16.82
CA ASN A 58 -18.35 12.66 17.94
C ASN A 58 -18.60 14.16 17.66
N THR A 59 -18.72 14.95 18.73
CA THR A 59 -19.06 16.38 18.72
C THR A 59 -18.25 17.20 17.74
N TYR A 60 -16.92 17.05 17.77
CA TYR A 60 -16.03 17.73 16.83
C TYR A 60 -16.29 17.32 15.37
N ILE A 61 -16.55 16.04 15.09
CA ILE A 61 -16.80 15.58 13.71
C ILE A 61 -18.13 16.12 13.19
N ARG A 62 -19.16 16.16 14.05
CA ARG A 62 -20.45 16.80 13.74
C ARG A 62 -20.27 18.28 13.40
N PHE A 63 -19.53 19.00 14.24
CA PHE A 63 -19.19 20.40 13.97
C PHE A 63 -18.38 20.58 12.69
N ALA A 64 -17.32 19.80 12.51
CA ALA A 64 -16.47 19.89 11.33
C ALA A 64 -17.28 19.66 10.05
N GLN A 65 -18.23 18.72 10.04
CA GLN A 65 -19.12 18.51 8.90
C GLN A 65 -20.01 19.70 8.57
N SER A 66 -20.55 20.41 9.58
CA SER A 66 -21.42 21.55 9.34
C SER A 66 -20.69 22.74 8.73
N ILE A 67 -19.41 22.94 9.07
CA ILE A 67 -18.62 24.08 8.58
C ILE A 67 -17.72 23.76 7.39
N ARG A 68 -17.49 22.48 7.08
CA ARG A 68 -16.52 22.07 6.03
C ARG A 68 -16.89 22.59 4.65
N SER A 69 -18.17 22.55 4.28
CA SER A 69 -18.64 23.07 2.99
C SER A 69 -18.44 24.57 2.89
N SER A 70 -18.80 25.31 3.93
CA SER A 70 -18.58 26.76 4.03
C SER A 70 -17.09 27.12 3.93
N LEU A 71 -16.22 26.40 4.65
CA LEU A 71 -14.78 26.61 4.59
C LEU A 71 -14.19 26.27 3.22
N ALA A 72 -14.70 25.23 2.55
CA ALA A 72 -14.28 24.87 1.20
C ALA A 72 -14.67 25.94 0.18
N SER A 73 -15.89 26.47 0.25
CA SER A 73 -16.34 27.55 -0.62
C SER A 73 -15.60 28.86 -0.37
N ALA A 74 -15.25 29.15 0.89
CA ALA A 74 -14.43 30.32 1.24
C ALA A 74 -12.95 30.16 0.86
N ASN A 75 -12.47 28.93 0.68
CA ASN A 75 -11.09 28.63 0.30
C ASN A 75 -11.05 27.63 -0.87
N PRO A 76 -11.47 28.00 -2.10
CA PRO A 76 -11.60 27.07 -3.22
C PRO A 76 -10.27 26.41 -3.65
N GLN A 77 -9.14 27.04 -3.33
CA GLN A 77 -7.79 26.55 -3.63
C GLN A 77 -7.15 25.76 -2.47
N ALA A 78 -7.76 25.77 -1.28
CA ALA A 78 -7.20 25.08 -0.12
C ALA A 78 -7.41 23.57 -0.21
N SER A 79 -6.40 22.81 0.23
CA SER A 79 -6.52 21.35 0.27
C SER A 79 -7.56 20.92 1.33
N PRO A 80 -8.22 19.75 1.17
CA PRO A 80 -9.11 19.20 2.19
C PRO A 80 -8.46 19.04 3.58
N THR A 81 -7.14 18.82 3.60
CA THR A 81 -6.33 18.76 4.81
C THR A 81 -6.27 20.12 5.50
N ASP A 82 -6.05 21.20 4.74
CA ASP A 82 -5.97 22.55 5.31
C ASP A 82 -7.34 23.06 5.76
N ILE A 83 -8.41 22.72 5.03
CA ILE A 83 -9.80 22.97 5.46
C ILE A 83 -10.07 22.28 6.82
N SER A 84 -9.57 21.06 6.99
CA SER A 84 -9.72 20.31 8.25
C SER A 84 -8.93 20.95 9.40
N LYS A 85 -7.74 21.51 9.13
CA LYS A 85 -6.97 22.29 10.12
C LYS A 85 -7.71 23.57 10.52
N LEU A 86 -8.29 24.29 9.54
CA LEU A 86 -9.09 25.49 9.82
C LEU A 86 -10.34 25.17 10.64
N ALA A 87 -11.00 24.02 10.37
CA ALA A 87 -12.11 23.55 11.18
C ALA A 87 -11.70 23.25 12.63
N ALA A 88 -10.51 22.65 12.83
CA ALA A 88 -9.97 22.40 14.17
C ALA A 88 -9.71 23.70 14.94
N VAL A 89 -9.13 24.72 14.30
CA VAL A 89 -8.92 26.05 14.90
C VAL A 89 -10.26 26.68 15.29
N LYS A 90 -11.25 26.65 14.38
CA LYS A 90 -12.61 27.15 14.67
C LYS A 90 -13.29 26.40 15.83
N TRP A 91 -13.05 25.10 15.96
CA TRP A 91 -13.56 24.31 17.09
C TRP A 91 -12.91 24.75 18.41
N GLN A 92 -11.62 25.03 18.43
CA GLN A 92 -10.95 25.51 19.64
C GLN A 92 -11.51 26.87 20.08
N SER A 93 -11.75 27.79 19.13
CA SER A 93 -12.29 29.12 19.41
C SER A 93 -13.80 29.17 19.68
N LEU A 94 -14.52 28.04 19.62
CA LEU A 94 -15.97 28.01 19.92
C LEU A 94 -16.26 28.17 21.40
N ASP A 95 -17.40 28.80 21.70
CA ASP A 95 -17.92 28.99 23.05
C ASP A 95 -18.20 27.64 23.74
N GLN A 96 -17.94 27.61 25.04
CA GLN A 96 -18.15 26.42 25.85
C GLN A 96 -19.63 25.99 25.89
N ALA A 97 -20.56 26.95 25.84
CA ALA A 97 -22.00 26.66 25.81
C ALA A 97 -22.41 25.91 24.53
N THR A 98 -21.86 26.28 23.38
CA THR A 98 -22.15 25.63 22.09
C THR A 98 -21.51 24.25 22.03
N LYS A 99 -20.29 24.09 22.55
CA LYS A 99 -19.64 22.78 22.72
C LYS A 99 -20.47 21.85 23.62
N ALA A 100 -20.97 22.35 24.75
CA ALA A 100 -21.80 21.59 25.68
C ALA A 100 -23.10 21.09 25.05
N LYS A 101 -23.79 21.92 24.26
CA LYS A 101 -24.99 21.49 23.51
C LYS A 101 -24.69 20.34 22.55
N LEU A 102 -23.61 20.43 21.79
CA LEU A 102 -23.18 19.36 20.89
C LEU A 102 -22.79 18.08 21.63
N GLU A 103 -22.17 18.20 22.81
CA GLU A 103 -21.88 17.06 23.70
C GLU A 103 -23.13 16.38 24.23
N GLU A 104 -24.15 17.16 24.61
CA GLU A 104 -25.42 16.62 25.07
C GLU A 104 -26.16 15.87 23.96
N GLU A 105 -26.21 16.43 22.75
CA GLU A 105 -26.72 15.74 21.56
C GLU A 105 -25.97 14.42 21.29
N TYR A 106 -24.63 14.45 21.33
CA TYR A 106 -23.82 13.25 21.15
C TYR A 106 -24.13 12.18 22.21
N LYS A 107 -24.27 12.57 23.48
CA LYS A 107 -24.63 11.64 24.57
C LYS A 107 -26.01 11.00 24.34
N ARG A 108 -27.01 11.77 23.90
CA ARG A 108 -28.33 11.22 23.54
C ARG A 108 -28.22 10.19 22.40
N GLU A 109 -27.53 10.54 21.33
CA GLU A 109 -27.35 9.63 20.19
C GLU A 109 -26.53 8.40 20.55
N GLN A 110 -25.54 8.55 21.43
CA GLN A 110 -24.76 7.45 21.97
C GLN A 110 -25.62 6.48 22.77
N ALA A 111 -26.53 6.98 23.62
CA ALA A 111 -27.47 6.15 24.34
C ALA A 111 -28.40 5.36 23.40
N VAL A 112 -28.94 6.03 22.37
CA VAL A 112 -29.76 5.36 21.33
C VAL A 112 -28.94 4.30 20.58
N TRP A 113 -27.69 4.61 20.22
CA TRP A 113 -26.81 3.65 19.56
C TRP A 113 -26.48 2.44 20.45
N LEU A 114 -26.23 2.65 21.75
CA LEU A 114 -25.99 1.57 22.70
C LEU A 114 -27.18 0.60 22.76
N GLN A 115 -28.41 1.14 22.83
CA GLN A 115 -29.62 0.33 22.79
C GLN A 115 -29.76 -0.45 21.48
N LYS A 116 -29.55 0.21 20.33
CA LYS A 116 -29.60 -0.45 19.01
C LYS A 116 -28.52 -1.52 18.86
N ASN A 117 -27.30 -1.24 19.31
CA ASN A 117 -26.17 -2.16 19.24
C ASN A 117 -26.34 -3.35 20.19
N ALA A 118 -26.94 -3.16 21.37
CA ALA A 118 -27.29 -4.26 22.27
C ALA A 118 -28.31 -5.21 21.62
N LYS A 119 -29.39 -4.67 21.04
CA LYS A 119 -30.38 -5.45 20.28
C LYS A 119 -29.76 -6.20 19.10
N TYR A 120 -28.84 -5.54 18.38
CA TYR A 120 -28.09 -6.15 17.29
C TYR A 120 -27.25 -7.35 17.76
N LEU A 121 -26.50 -7.18 18.87
CA LEU A 121 -25.66 -8.25 19.42
C LEU A 121 -26.47 -9.44 19.93
N SER A 122 -27.66 -9.21 20.49
CA SER A 122 -28.55 -10.29 20.95
C SER A 122 -29.23 -11.04 19.80
N GLN A 123 -29.44 -10.39 18.66
CA GLN A 123 -30.06 -11.02 17.47
C GLN A 123 -29.08 -11.90 16.67
N LEU A 124 -27.77 -11.76 16.91
CA LEU A 124 -26.75 -12.50 16.17
C LEU A 124 -26.62 -13.95 16.65
N THR A 125 -26.71 -14.89 15.72
CA THR A 125 -26.35 -16.29 15.95
C THR A 125 -24.84 -16.46 16.04
N ASP A 126 -24.38 -17.56 16.64
CA ASP A 126 -22.94 -17.81 16.78
C ASP A 126 -22.25 -18.04 15.43
N ALA A 127 -22.96 -18.62 14.46
CA ALA A 127 -22.49 -18.73 13.08
C ALA A 127 -22.28 -17.34 12.44
N GLN A 128 -23.24 -16.42 12.59
CA GLN A 128 -23.10 -15.04 12.09
C GLN A 128 -21.95 -14.30 12.79
N LYS A 129 -21.77 -14.49 14.11
CA LYS A 129 -20.63 -13.91 14.86
C LYS A 129 -19.29 -14.44 14.32
N ALA A 130 -19.21 -15.74 14.03
CA ALA A 130 -18.02 -16.35 13.46
C ALA A 130 -17.71 -15.80 12.05
N GLU A 131 -18.74 -15.62 11.21
CA GLU A 131 -18.62 -15.03 9.87
C GLU A 131 -18.11 -13.58 9.94
N ILE A 132 -18.69 -12.74 10.81
CA ILE A 132 -18.22 -11.36 11.06
C ILE A 132 -16.74 -11.34 11.51
N LYS A 133 -16.34 -12.29 12.38
CA LYS A 133 -14.96 -12.40 12.87
C LYS A 133 -14.00 -12.77 11.74
N LEU A 134 -14.38 -13.74 10.89
CA LEU A 134 -13.59 -14.17 9.76
C LEU A 134 -13.44 -13.05 8.71
N GLU A 135 -14.51 -12.35 8.37
CA GLU A 135 -14.46 -11.21 7.45
C GLU A 135 -13.53 -10.11 8.00
N ARG A 136 -13.64 -9.79 9.31
CA ARG A 136 -12.74 -8.82 9.96
C ARG A 136 -11.28 -9.28 9.89
N GLN A 137 -11.01 -10.56 10.07
CA GLN A 137 -9.68 -11.14 9.97
C GLN A 137 -9.14 -11.01 8.54
N GLN A 138 -9.90 -11.42 7.52
CA GLN A 138 -9.51 -11.31 6.11
C GLN A 138 -9.22 -9.85 5.72
N ARG A 139 -10.05 -8.90 6.18
CA ARG A 139 -9.82 -7.47 5.96
C ARG A 139 -8.53 -6.99 6.62
N ASN A 140 -8.25 -7.45 7.84
CA ASN A 140 -7.03 -7.11 8.56
C ASN A 140 -5.79 -7.74 7.90
N GLU A 141 -5.86 -8.99 7.47
CA GLU A 141 -4.81 -9.66 6.70
C GLU A 141 -4.52 -8.91 5.39
N GLY A 142 -5.56 -8.41 4.71
CA GLY A 142 -5.41 -7.54 3.56
C GLY A 142 -4.65 -6.24 3.88
N LYS A 143 -4.89 -5.62 5.05
CA LYS A 143 -4.14 -4.44 5.51
C LYS A 143 -2.69 -4.78 5.84
N VAL A 144 -2.45 -5.85 6.61
CA VAL A 144 -1.11 -6.31 6.96
C VAL A 144 -0.29 -6.64 5.72
N LYS A 145 -0.88 -7.31 4.73
CA LYS A 145 -0.23 -7.63 3.45
C LYS A 145 0.15 -6.37 2.65
N ARG A 146 -0.71 -5.34 2.65
CA ARG A 146 -0.42 -4.04 2.00
C ARG A 146 0.70 -3.29 2.72
N GLU A 147 0.66 -3.28 4.05
CA GLU A 147 1.68 -2.68 4.91
C GLU A 147 3.03 -3.36 4.71
N GLN A 148 3.07 -4.69 4.76
CA GLN A 148 4.26 -5.49 4.50
C GLN A 148 4.82 -5.21 3.10
N LYS A 149 3.97 -5.08 2.07
CA LYS A 149 4.41 -4.71 0.73
C LYS A 149 4.99 -3.29 0.66
N ARG A 150 4.43 -2.34 1.42
CA ARG A 150 4.94 -0.96 1.51
C ARG A 150 6.33 -0.95 2.16
N MET A 151 6.46 -1.60 3.32
CA MET A 151 7.71 -1.74 4.05
C MET A 151 8.80 -2.40 3.17
N LEU A 152 8.48 -3.50 2.48
CA LEU A 152 9.43 -4.14 1.56
C LEU A 152 9.85 -3.24 0.39
N LYS A 153 8.94 -2.38 -0.11
CA LYS A 153 9.27 -1.40 -1.16
C LYS A 153 10.19 -0.30 -0.63
N GLU A 154 9.93 0.17 0.58
CA GLU A 154 10.74 1.18 1.27
C GLU A 154 12.15 0.69 1.59
N LEU A 155 12.29 -0.59 1.95
CA LEU A 155 13.57 -1.27 2.12
C LEU A 155 14.32 -1.52 0.79
N GLY A 156 13.78 -1.06 -0.34
CA GLY A 156 14.42 -1.19 -1.64
C GLY A 156 14.49 -2.62 -2.16
N ARG A 157 13.54 -3.49 -1.78
CA ARG A 157 13.51 -4.88 -2.25
C ARG A 157 13.50 -4.95 -3.79
N PRO A 158 14.48 -5.64 -4.42
CA PRO A 158 14.52 -5.80 -5.86
C PRO A 158 13.21 -6.36 -6.42
N LYS A 159 12.79 -5.86 -7.58
CA LYS A 159 11.55 -6.31 -8.24
C LYS A 159 11.86 -7.46 -9.18
N ARG A 160 11.07 -8.53 -9.08
CA ARG A 160 11.20 -9.67 -10.00
C ARG A 160 11.03 -9.22 -11.45
N PRO A 161 11.96 -9.57 -12.35
CA PRO A 161 11.90 -9.16 -13.74
C PRO A 161 10.77 -9.86 -14.49
N MET A 162 10.40 -9.27 -15.62
CA MET A 162 9.36 -9.81 -16.50
C MET A 162 9.84 -11.08 -17.21
N ASN A 163 8.98 -12.10 -17.25
CA ASN A 163 9.18 -13.32 -18.05
C ASN A 163 9.08 -12.99 -19.56
N ALA A 164 9.58 -13.88 -20.42
CA ALA A 164 9.59 -13.77 -21.89
C ALA A 164 8.24 -13.32 -22.46
N TYR A 165 7.16 -13.98 -22.07
CA TYR A 165 5.80 -13.61 -22.47
C TYR A 165 5.41 -12.19 -22.03
N LEU A 166 5.73 -11.79 -20.79
CA LEU A 166 5.39 -10.45 -20.29
C LEU A 166 6.23 -9.36 -20.98
N ARG A 167 7.46 -9.68 -21.40
CA ARG A 167 8.28 -8.80 -22.25
C ARG A 167 7.65 -8.61 -23.62
N PHE A 168 7.21 -9.71 -24.25
CA PHE A 168 6.46 -9.66 -25.51
C PHE A 168 5.17 -8.82 -25.36
N CYS A 169 4.39 -9.04 -24.29
CA CYS A 169 3.20 -8.23 -24.02
C CYS A 169 3.52 -6.75 -23.77
N ALA A 170 4.68 -6.41 -23.19
CA ALA A 170 5.08 -5.04 -22.97
C ALA A 170 5.44 -4.32 -24.27
N GLN A 171 6.05 -5.03 -25.23
CA GLN A 171 6.40 -4.49 -26.55
C GLN A 171 5.19 -4.34 -27.45
N ASN A 172 4.25 -5.29 -27.39
CA ASN A 172 3.03 -5.31 -28.21
C ASN A 172 1.79 -4.77 -27.48
N LYS A 173 1.99 -3.94 -26.45
CA LYS A 173 0.88 -3.40 -25.67
C LYS A 173 0.08 -2.41 -26.53
N PRO A 174 -1.27 -2.50 -26.58
CA PRO A 174 -2.07 -1.53 -27.32
C PRO A 174 -1.97 -0.13 -26.71
N ALA A 175 -2.32 0.86 -27.52
CA ALA A 175 -2.36 2.27 -27.12
C ALA A 175 -3.15 2.47 -25.82
N PRO A 176 -2.71 3.38 -24.93
CA PRO A 176 -3.44 3.69 -23.71
C PRO A 176 -4.82 4.26 -24.04
N GLY A 177 -5.87 3.76 -23.39
CA GLY A 177 -7.25 4.28 -23.54
C GLY A 177 -8.33 3.22 -23.82
N LEU A 178 -7.97 1.95 -24.01
CA LEU A 178 -8.96 0.88 -24.24
C LEU A 178 -9.85 0.63 -23.02
N SER A 179 -11.11 0.23 -23.27
CA SER A 179 -12.03 -0.25 -22.23
C SER A 179 -11.46 -1.47 -21.50
N LYS A 180 -12.01 -1.79 -20.31
CA LYS A 180 -11.59 -2.97 -19.53
C LYS A 180 -11.79 -4.26 -20.33
N GLU A 181 -12.91 -4.38 -21.03
CA GLU A 181 -13.22 -5.59 -21.79
C GLU A 181 -12.35 -5.69 -23.06
N ASP A 182 -12.08 -4.56 -23.72
CA ASP A 182 -11.18 -4.51 -24.88
C ASP A 182 -9.74 -4.86 -24.49
N ASN A 183 -9.24 -4.34 -23.36
CA ASN A 183 -7.92 -4.72 -22.84
C ASN A 183 -7.85 -6.22 -22.52
N LYS A 184 -8.92 -6.80 -21.97
CA LYS A 184 -8.98 -8.23 -21.67
C LYS A 184 -8.97 -9.07 -22.95
N MET A 185 -9.70 -8.65 -23.98
CA MET A 185 -9.68 -9.29 -25.29
C MET A 185 -8.30 -9.19 -25.95
N GLN A 186 -7.66 -8.02 -25.88
CA GLN A 186 -6.31 -7.81 -26.39
C GLN A 186 -5.28 -8.69 -25.67
N MET A 187 -5.33 -8.81 -24.34
CA MET A 187 -4.44 -9.72 -23.62
C MET A 187 -4.65 -11.19 -24.02
N LYS A 188 -5.88 -11.61 -24.36
CA LYS A 188 -6.14 -12.94 -24.94
C LYS A 188 -5.52 -13.06 -26.33
N ASN A 189 -5.65 -12.05 -27.18
CA ASN A 189 -5.06 -12.02 -28.52
C ASN A 189 -3.53 -12.08 -28.48
N LEU A 190 -2.88 -11.33 -27.60
CA LEU A 190 -1.43 -11.41 -27.36
C LEU A 190 -1.01 -12.80 -26.89
N GLY A 191 -1.83 -13.45 -26.06
CA GLY A 191 -1.61 -14.84 -25.65
C GLY A 191 -1.66 -15.82 -26.84
N MET A 192 -2.56 -15.61 -27.80
CA MET A 192 -2.63 -16.40 -29.02
C MET A 192 -1.46 -16.12 -29.97
N GLN A 193 -1.08 -14.85 -30.12
CA GLN A 193 0.08 -14.45 -30.93
C GLN A 193 1.39 -15.04 -30.39
N TRP A 194 1.58 -15.03 -29.07
CA TRP A 194 2.75 -15.65 -28.44
C TRP A 194 2.87 -17.15 -28.73
N LYS A 195 1.73 -17.88 -28.72
CA LYS A 195 1.70 -19.31 -29.06
C LYS A 195 2.03 -19.58 -30.53
N ARG A 196 1.64 -18.66 -31.43
CA ARG A 196 1.89 -18.75 -32.87
C ARG A 196 3.26 -18.19 -33.28
N LEU A 197 3.96 -17.49 -32.38
CA LEU A 197 5.23 -16.85 -32.66
C LEU A 197 6.29 -17.89 -33.07
N PRO A 198 7.12 -17.64 -34.10
CA PRO A 198 8.22 -18.53 -34.46
C PRO A 198 9.14 -18.79 -33.28
N GLU A 199 9.71 -19.98 -33.21
CA GLU A 199 10.56 -20.39 -32.08
C GLU A 199 11.80 -19.49 -31.94
N GLY A 200 12.41 -19.04 -33.05
CA GLY A 200 13.57 -18.15 -33.01
C GLY A 200 13.29 -16.78 -32.37
N GLU A 201 12.13 -16.17 -32.65
CA GLU A 201 11.74 -14.91 -31.99
C GLU A 201 11.39 -15.15 -30.52
N ARG A 202 10.69 -16.24 -30.23
CA ARG A 202 10.35 -16.64 -28.86
C ARG A 202 11.60 -16.85 -28.02
N GLU A 203 12.63 -17.47 -28.60
CA GLU A 203 13.90 -17.77 -27.95
C GLU A 203 14.71 -16.49 -27.63
N ARG A 204 14.62 -15.46 -28.48
CA ARG A 204 15.19 -14.14 -28.14
C ARG A 204 14.60 -13.61 -26.83
N TYR A 205 13.28 -13.64 -26.69
CA TYR A 205 12.62 -13.18 -25.47
C TYR A 205 12.93 -14.05 -24.25
N THR A 206 13.11 -15.37 -24.42
CA THR A 206 13.51 -16.25 -23.31
C THR A 206 14.93 -15.95 -22.87
N LYS A 207 15.88 -15.81 -23.80
CA LYS A 207 17.27 -15.44 -23.49
C LYS A 207 17.37 -14.11 -22.75
N GLU A 208 16.66 -13.08 -23.22
CA GLU A 208 16.61 -11.78 -22.55
C GLU A 208 15.97 -11.86 -21.15
N ALA A 209 14.88 -12.63 -21.00
CA ALA A 209 14.21 -12.80 -19.72
C ALA A 209 15.06 -13.59 -18.70
N GLU A 210 15.78 -14.61 -19.16
CA GLU A 210 16.69 -15.41 -18.33
C GLU A 210 17.90 -14.61 -17.86
N ALA A 211 18.50 -13.81 -18.75
CA ALA A 211 19.61 -12.93 -18.41
C ALA A 211 19.22 -11.94 -17.31
N GLU A 212 18.05 -11.32 -17.43
CA GLU A 212 17.52 -10.43 -16.38
C GLU A 212 17.18 -11.19 -15.09
N MET A 213 16.64 -12.39 -15.20
CA MET A 213 16.32 -13.22 -14.04
C MET A 213 17.59 -13.57 -13.26
N LYS A 214 18.73 -13.81 -13.95
CA LYS A 214 20.04 -14.00 -13.31
C LYS A 214 20.51 -12.74 -12.59
N ARG A 215 20.44 -11.57 -13.25
CA ARG A 215 20.77 -10.28 -12.62
C ARG A 215 19.96 -10.02 -11.35
N TYR A 216 18.65 -10.24 -11.43
CA TYR A 216 17.77 -10.12 -10.26
C TYR A 216 18.11 -11.13 -9.15
N GLN A 217 18.54 -12.35 -9.48
CA GLN A 217 18.96 -13.31 -8.44
C GLN A 217 20.20 -12.83 -7.69
N GLU A 218 21.16 -12.24 -8.39
CA GLU A 218 22.37 -11.63 -7.80
C GLU A 218 22.01 -10.41 -6.95
N GLU A 219 21.22 -9.49 -7.49
CA GLU A 219 20.73 -8.30 -6.78
C GLU A 219 19.94 -8.68 -5.52
N MET A 220 19.09 -9.71 -5.61
CA MET A 220 18.35 -10.22 -4.46
C MET A 220 19.26 -10.82 -3.39
N LYS A 221 20.36 -11.48 -3.76
CA LYS A 221 21.33 -12.01 -2.77
C LYS A 221 21.99 -10.86 -2.03
N VAL A 222 22.50 -9.86 -2.76
CA VAL A 222 23.10 -8.66 -2.17
C VAL A 222 22.12 -7.93 -1.26
N TRP A 223 20.86 -7.80 -1.67
CA TRP A 223 19.81 -7.20 -0.85
C TRP A 223 19.51 -8.02 0.41
N GLU A 224 19.45 -9.36 0.30
CA GLU A 224 19.23 -10.23 1.46
C GLU A 224 20.40 -10.18 2.45
N ASP A 225 21.64 -10.14 1.97
CA ASP A 225 22.83 -9.97 2.81
C ASP A 225 22.80 -8.62 3.53
N LYS A 226 22.36 -7.55 2.85
CA LYS A 226 22.14 -6.23 3.46
C LYS A 226 21.04 -6.27 4.53
N MET A 227 19.95 -7.01 4.30
CA MET A 227 18.87 -7.15 5.29
C MET A 227 19.29 -7.97 6.50
N LEU A 228 20.09 -9.03 6.30
CA LEU A 228 20.67 -9.82 7.39
C LEU A 228 21.65 -8.98 8.22
N ALA A 229 22.52 -8.19 7.58
CA ALA A 229 23.44 -7.28 8.25
C ALA A 229 22.71 -6.17 9.05
N ALA A 230 21.50 -5.80 8.63
CA ALA A 230 20.64 -4.83 9.32
C ALA A 230 19.66 -5.49 10.32
N GLU A 231 19.85 -6.78 10.66
CA GLU A 231 19.00 -7.57 11.56
C GLU A 231 17.51 -7.64 11.16
N ASN A 232 17.18 -7.29 9.92
CA ASN A 232 15.81 -7.27 9.39
C ASN A 232 15.41 -8.65 8.83
N VAL A 233 15.44 -9.66 9.70
CA VAL A 233 15.19 -11.08 9.35
C VAL A 233 13.79 -11.30 8.73
N ILE A 234 12.80 -10.49 9.12
CA ILE A 234 11.42 -10.56 8.63
C ILE A 234 11.33 -10.26 7.11
N ALA A 235 12.26 -9.49 6.56
CA ALA A 235 12.27 -9.08 5.15
C ALA A 235 12.87 -10.14 4.21
N VAL A 236 13.70 -11.04 4.74
CA VAL A 236 14.46 -12.04 3.99
C VAL A 236 13.59 -13.25 3.64
N ARG A 237 13.86 -13.91 2.51
CA ARG A 237 13.15 -15.16 2.15
C ARG A 237 13.47 -16.25 3.19
N LYS A 238 12.44 -16.91 3.73
CA LYS A 238 12.55 -17.97 4.77
C LYS A 238 13.67 -18.99 4.53
N LYS A 239 13.88 -19.42 3.29
CA LYS A 239 14.94 -20.37 2.92
C LYS A 239 16.38 -19.86 3.15
N ASN A 240 16.59 -18.55 3.08
CA ASN A 240 17.91 -17.93 3.20
C ASN A 240 18.19 -17.44 4.64
N VAL A 241 17.17 -17.40 5.50
CA VAL A 241 17.31 -17.14 6.94
C VAL A 241 17.95 -18.33 7.68
N LEU A 242 17.73 -19.55 7.17
CA LEU A 242 18.22 -20.80 7.78
C LEU A 242 19.66 -21.15 7.36
N LEU A 243 20.25 -20.40 6.43
CA LEU A 243 21.65 -20.60 6.06
C LEU A 243 22.49 -19.73 7.01
N PRO A 244 23.53 -20.28 7.66
CA PRO A 244 24.48 -19.44 8.39
C PRO A 244 25.05 -18.39 7.41
N PRO A 245 25.30 -17.15 7.87
CA PRO A 245 25.80 -16.09 7.00
C PRO A 245 27.02 -16.60 6.23
N SER A 246 26.96 -16.47 4.90
CA SER A 246 28.02 -16.89 3.99
C SER A 246 29.37 -16.32 4.47
N PRO A 247 30.43 -17.15 4.64
CA PRO A 247 31.71 -16.72 5.22
C PRO A 247 32.53 -15.76 4.34
N ALA A 248 31.92 -15.11 3.34
CA ALA A 248 32.61 -14.33 2.33
C ALA A 248 33.15 -12.96 2.79
N SER A 249 32.92 -12.52 4.04
CA SER A 249 33.46 -11.23 4.53
C SER A 249 34.48 -11.30 5.67
N VAL A 250 34.78 -12.48 6.24
CA VAL A 250 35.77 -12.58 7.32
C VAL A 250 37.12 -13.06 6.78
N LYS A 251 37.73 -12.24 5.92
CA LYS A 251 39.19 -12.31 5.69
C LYS A 251 39.88 -11.34 6.65
N ALA A 252 40.17 -11.80 7.87
CA ALA A 252 41.17 -11.17 8.73
C ALA A 252 41.80 -12.16 9.73
N LYS A 253 43.08 -12.46 9.45
CA LYS A 253 44.18 -12.80 10.37
C LYS A 253 44.27 -14.20 11.02
N LYS A 254 45.21 -14.97 10.44
CA LYS A 254 46.40 -15.65 11.03
C LYS A 254 46.26 -16.48 12.32
N GLY A 255 46.69 -17.73 12.20
CA GLY A 255 47.35 -18.49 13.28
C GLY A 255 47.03 -19.99 13.21
N GLY A 256 47.92 -20.80 12.62
CA GLY A 256 47.74 -22.26 12.50
C GLY A 256 48.46 -23.05 13.59
N ILE A 257 48.14 -24.36 13.71
CA ILE A 257 48.95 -25.49 14.23
C ILE A 257 48.43 -26.78 13.52
N PRO A 258 49.27 -27.81 13.22
CA PRO A 258 49.06 -28.74 12.11
C PRO A 258 48.46 -30.12 12.47
N VAL A 259 47.94 -30.77 11.41
CA VAL A 259 47.81 -32.20 11.05
C VAL A 259 48.00 -33.26 12.15
N VAL A 260 47.01 -34.16 12.25
CA VAL A 260 47.24 -35.62 12.43
C VAL A 260 46.25 -36.41 11.56
N ASP A 261 46.82 -37.32 10.77
CA ASP A 261 46.18 -38.24 9.84
C ASP A 261 45.27 -39.27 10.53
N SER A 262 44.18 -39.65 9.86
CA SER A 262 43.51 -40.94 10.07
C SER A 262 42.81 -41.38 8.78
N ALA A 263 43.26 -42.54 8.29
CA ALA A 263 42.95 -43.17 7.01
C ALA A 263 41.48 -43.64 6.85
N PRO A 264 41.01 -43.97 5.62
CA PRO A 264 39.61 -44.20 5.31
C PRO A 264 39.19 -45.68 5.53
N VAL A 265 38.10 -45.91 6.25
CA VAL A 265 37.48 -47.24 6.38
C VAL A 265 36.36 -47.40 5.34
N ALA A 266 36.49 -48.46 4.55
CA ALA A 266 35.59 -48.84 3.45
C ALA A 266 34.24 -49.40 3.93
N LYS A 267 33.20 -49.16 3.13
CA LYS A 267 31.81 -49.62 3.31
C LYS A 267 31.65 -51.14 3.08
N PRO A 268 30.74 -51.83 3.79
CA PRO A 268 30.13 -53.05 3.27
C PRO A 268 28.77 -52.77 2.63
N LYS A 269 28.57 -53.27 1.40
CA LYS A 269 27.29 -53.36 0.68
C LYS A 269 26.52 -54.61 1.16
N LYS A 270 25.18 -54.54 1.21
CA LYS A 270 24.27 -55.71 1.09
C LYS A 270 22.80 -55.27 0.89
N PRO A 271 21.87 -56.14 0.44
CA PRO A 271 21.60 -56.38 -0.97
C PRO A 271 20.15 -56.01 -1.39
N THR A 272 19.97 -55.86 -2.69
CA THR A 272 18.68 -55.76 -3.38
C THR A 272 17.82 -57.00 -3.15
N SER A 273 16.62 -56.83 -2.57
CA SER A 273 15.58 -57.86 -2.51
C SER A 273 14.62 -57.71 -3.69
N ALA A 274 14.40 -58.84 -4.33
CA ALA A 274 13.62 -59.04 -5.54
C ALA A 274 12.11 -58.94 -5.31
N ALA A 275 11.42 -58.63 -6.41
CA ALA A 275 9.99 -58.66 -6.61
C ALA A 275 9.41 -60.09 -6.60
N ARG A 276 8.16 -60.23 -6.16
CA ARG A 276 7.19 -61.26 -6.58
C ARG A 276 5.83 -61.03 -5.90
N PRO A 277 4.73 -61.61 -6.40
CA PRO A 277 4.33 -61.88 -7.78
C PRO A 277 3.34 -60.83 -8.34
#